data_AF-A0A8S4RVI1-F1
#
_entry.id   AF-A0A8S4RVI1-F1
#
_cell.length_a   1.000
_cell.length_b   1.000
_cell.length_c   1.000
_cell.angle_alpha   90.00
_cell.angle_beta   90.00
_cell.angle_gamma   90.00
#
_symmetry.space_group_name_H-M   'P 1'
#
loop_
_entity.id
_entity.type
_entity.pdbx_description
1 polymer ?
#
loop_
_entity_poly.entity_id
_entity_poly.type
_entity_poly.pdbx_seq_one_letter_code
_entity_poly.pdbx_strand_id
1 'polypeptide(L)'
;MKKLQGNDSFQRINYLYQISKHMAGINPVLSAYYGNLIVNVAKKNVLKIHPDIKRQICKKCRSTLVDGTSAKMKIKNKDKSKCIEWICNTCGTKKVFPADKDKDHRVWLERPEAVEEVIN
;
A
#
# COMPACT_ATOMS: atom_id res chain seq x y z
N MET A 1 -2.82 20.40 -20.47
CA MET A 1 -2.43 19.15 -19.77
C MET A 1 -2.92 17.95 -20.57
N LYS A 2 -2.05 16.96 -20.79
CA LYS A 2 -2.42 15.69 -21.42
C LYS A 2 -3.44 14.98 -20.52
N LYS A 3 -4.60 14.59 -21.07
CA LYS A 3 -5.60 13.82 -20.32
C LYS A 3 -5.09 12.40 -20.15
N LEU A 4 -4.62 12.05 -18.94
CA LEU A 4 -4.30 10.68 -18.61
C LEU A 4 -5.58 9.88 -18.38
N GLN A 5 -5.69 8.75 -19.07
CA GLN A 5 -6.79 7.83 -18.87
C GLN A 5 -6.82 7.38 -17.40
N GLY A 6 -7.97 7.58 -16.73
CA GLY A 6 -8.14 7.22 -15.33
C GLY A 6 -7.58 8.24 -14.32
N ASN A 7 -7.14 9.43 -14.75
CA ASN A 7 -6.62 10.48 -13.84
C ASN A 7 -7.54 10.75 -12.64
N ASP A 8 -8.83 11.00 -12.88
CA ASP A 8 -9.81 11.27 -11.83
C ASP A 8 -9.92 10.12 -10.82
N SER A 9 -9.79 8.88 -11.31
CA SER A 9 -9.80 7.69 -10.46
C SER A 9 -8.52 7.55 -9.64
N PHE A 10 -7.36 7.92 -10.20
CA PHE A 10 -6.10 7.97 -9.45
C PHE A 10 -6.13 9.07 -8.38
N GLN A 11 -6.66 10.25 -8.70
CA GLN A 11 -6.86 11.34 -7.73
C GLN A 11 -7.81 10.90 -6.60
N ARG A 12 -8.91 10.22 -6.95
CA ARG A 12 -9.84 9.66 -5.97
C ARG A 12 -9.19 8.60 -5.08
N ILE A 13 -8.40 7.70 -5.65
CA ILE A 13 -7.64 6.69 -4.88
C ILE A 13 -6.66 7.37 -3.93
N ASN A 14 -5.95 8.40 -4.38
CA ASN A 14 -5.02 9.16 -3.55
C ASN A 14 -5.74 9.81 -2.36
N TYR A 15 -6.86 10.50 -2.62
CA TYR A 15 -7.67 11.12 -1.58
C TYR A 15 -8.17 10.11 -0.53
N LEU A 16 -8.73 8.97 -0.99
CA LEU A 16 -9.21 7.91 -0.10
C LEU A 16 -8.07 7.29 0.72
N TYR A 17 -6.88 7.14 0.13
CA TYR A 17 -5.70 6.62 0.82
C TYR A 17 -5.23 7.57 1.93
N GLN A 18 -5.19 8.88 1.68
CA GLN A 18 -4.82 9.87 2.69
C GLN A 18 -5.78 9.85 3.89
N ILE A 19 -7.09 9.79 3.64
CA ILE A 19 -8.09 9.67 4.70
C ILE A 19 -7.94 8.34 5.45
N SER A 20 -7.78 7.23 4.73
CA SER A 20 -7.61 5.90 5.34
C SER A 20 -6.38 5.87 6.27
N LYS A 21 -5.28 6.51 5.87
CA LYS A 21 -4.06 6.63 6.67
C LYS A 21 -4.28 7.49 7.91
N HIS A 22 -4.94 8.64 7.80
CA HIS A 22 -5.26 9.49 8.95
C HIS A 22 -6.18 8.79 9.96
N MET A 23 -7.22 8.12 9.46
CA MET A 23 -8.17 7.38 10.29
C MET A 23 -7.58 6.11 10.90
N ALA A 24 -6.43 5.61 10.43
CA ALA A 24 -5.84 4.37 10.92
C ALA A 24 -5.57 4.38 12.43
N GLY A 25 -5.22 5.53 13.00
CA GLY A 25 -5.00 5.70 14.44
C GLY A 25 -6.21 6.16 15.25
N ILE A 26 -7.24 6.70 14.59
CA ILE A 26 -8.42 7.24 15.25
C ILE A 26 -9.53 6.20 15.28
N ASN A 27 -9.85 5.64 14.11
CA ASN A 27 -10.91 4.66 13.94
C ASN A 27 -10.51 3.62 12.88
N PRO A 28 -10.06 2.42 13.30
CA PRO A 28 -9.60 1.39 12.38
C PRO A 28 -10.71 0.84 11.47
N VAL A 29 -11.98 0.95 11.88
CA VAL A 29 -13.14 0.54 11.06
C VAL A 29 -13.33 1.50 9.90
N LEU A 30 -13.24 2.82 10.15
CA LEU A 30 -13.29 3.81 9.08
C LEU A 30 -12.09 3.70 8.15
N SER A 31 -10.88 3.46 8.69
CA SER A 31 -9.70 3.20 7.86
C SER A 31 -9.91 2.02 6.90
N ALA A 32 -10.46 0.91 7.41
CA ALA A 32 -10.83 -0.26 6.63
C ALA A 32 -11.91 0.04 5.58
N TYR A 33 -12.91 0.85 5.91
CA TYR A 33 -13.95 1.27 4.97
C TYR A 33 -13.35 2.03 3.77
N TYR A 34 -12.53 3.05 4.01
CA TYR A 34 -11.84 3.78 2.95
C TYR A 34 -10.88 2.88 2.15
N GLY A 35 -10.20 1.95 2.82
CA GLY A 35 -9.37 0.93 2.18
C GLY A 35 -10.14 0.03 1.21
N ASN A 36 -11.37 -0.35 1.56
CA ASN A 36 -12.26 -1.09 0.65
C ASN A 36 -12.68 -0.22 -0.54
N LEU A 37 -12.98 1.07 -0.33
CA LEU A 37 -13.30 1.99 -1.42
C LEU A 37 -12.14 2.13 -2.42
N ILE A 38 -10.90 2.24 -1.96
CA ILE A 38 -9.70 2.27 -2.81
C ILE A 38 -9.66 1.03 -3.73
N VAL A 39 -9.83 -0.16 -3.14
CA VAL A 39 -9.80 -1.42 -3.90
C VAL A 39 -10.97 -1.50 -4.88
N ASN A 40 -12.16 -1.05 -4.50
CA ASN A 40 -13.34 -1.08 -5.35
C ASN A 40 -13.23 -0.12 -6.54
N VAL A 41 -12.75 1.11 -6.31
CA VAL A 41 -12.49 2.08 -7.39
C VAL A 41 -11.45 1.53 -8.36
N ALA A 42 -10.37 0.93 -7.85
CA ALA A 42 -9.35 0.33 -8.70
C ALA A 42 -9.88 -0.86 -9.52
N LYS A 43 -10.66 -1.76 -8.89
CA LYS A 43 -11.26 -2.91 -9.58
C LYS A 43 -12.25 -2.48 -10.66
N LYS A 44 -13.16 -1.54 -10.34
CA LYS A 44 -14.19 -1.07 -11.28
C LYS A 44 -13.60 -0.39 -12.51
N ASN A 45 -12.51 0.34 -12.34
CA ASN A 45 -11.83 1.04 -13.43
C ASN A 45 -10.63 0.28 -14.02
N VAL A 46 -10.42 -0.99 -13.62
CA VAL A 46 -9.31 -1.84 -14.08
C VAL A 46 -7.93 -1.17 -13.90
N LEU A 47 -7.74 -0.47 -12.78
CA LEU A 47 -6.52 0.29 -12.49
C LEU A 47 -5.53 -0.51 -11.65
N LYS A 48 -4.24 -0.37 -11.98
CA LYS A 48 -3.14 -0.89 -11.16
C LYS A 48 -2.79 0.13 -10.07
N ILE A 49 -3.14 -0.18 -8.82
CA ILE A 49 -2.73 0.65 -7.67
C ILE A 49 -1.20 0.58 -7.48
N HIS A 50 -0.60 1.71 -7.11
CA HIS A 50 0.82 1.83 -6.79
C HIS A 50 1.26 0.79 -5.73
N PRO A 51 2.42 0.13 -5.90
CA PRO A 51 2.92 -0.89 -4.98
C PRO A 51 3.02 -0.39 -3.53
N ASP A 52 3.37 0.88 -3.30
CA ASP A 52 3.48 1.41 -1.92
C ASP A 52 2.15 1.49 -1.20
N ILE A 53 1.11 1.96 -1.87
CA ILE A 53 -0.26 1.94 -1.35
C ILE A 53 -0.68 0.49 -1.09
N LYS A 54 -0.42 -0.43 -2.04
CA LYS A 54 -0.73 -1.86 -1.86
C LYS A 54 0.04 -2.46 -0.69
N ARG A 55 1.30 -2.09 -0.46
CA ARG A 55 2.15 -2.57 0.65
C ARG A 55 1.60 -2.11 2.00
N GLN A 56 1.06 -0.90 2.06
CA GLN A 56 0.48 -0.32 3.27
C GLN A 56 -0.99 -0.66 3.50
N ILE A 57 -1.70 -1.35 2.60
CA ILE A 57 -3.07 -1.80 2.86
C ILE A 57 -3.09 -3.26 3.34
N CYS A 58 -3.87 -3.55 4.39
CA CYS A 58 -4.08 -4.91 4.86
C CYS A 58 -4.77 -5.77 3.79
N LYS A 59 -4.30 -7.00 3.56
CA LYS A 59 -4.89 -7.89 2.54
C LYS A 59 -6.29 -8.41 2.89
N LYS A 60 -6.64 -8.45 4.19
CA LYS A 60 -7.92 -8.96 4.72
C LYS A 60 -8.91 -7.82 4.97
N CYS A 61 -8.70 -7.03 6.01
CA CYS A 61 -9.63 -5.96 6.41
C CYS A 61 -9.50 -4.65 5.60
N ARG A 62 -8.46 -4.51 4.77
CA ARG A 62 -8.15 -3.29 4.00
C ARG A 62 -7.80 -2.04 4.82
N SER A 63 -7.70 -2.12 6.15
CA SER A 63 -7.18 -1.00 6.96
C SER A 63 -5.75 -0.64 6.53
N THR A 64 -5.42 0.65 6.59
CA THR A 64 -4.06 1.14 6.30
C THR A 64 -3.14 0.80 7.47
N LEU A 65 -1.99 0.23 7.15
CA LEU A 65 -0.95 -0.23 8.06
C LEU A 65 0.03 0.91 8.32
N VAL A 66 0.00 1.43 9.54
CA VAL A 66 0.90 2.45 10.06
C VAL A 66 1.58 1.86 11.28
N ASP A 67 2.90 1.80 11.25
CA ASP A 67 3.68 1.21 12.34
C ASP A 67 3.48 1.98 13.65
N GLY A 68 3.42 1.26 14.76
CA GLY A 68 3.14 1.82 16.08
C GLY A 68 1.69 2.27 16.31
N THR A 69 0.84 2.29 15.28
CA THR A 69 -0.54 2.78 15.37
C THR A 69 -1.55 1.69 15.02
N SER A 70 -1.71 1.38 13.74
CA SER A 70 -2.69 0.39 13.24
C SER A 70 -2.08 -0.96 12.92
N ALA A 71 -0.75 -1.03 12.89
CA ALA A 71 0.01 -2.23 12.62
C ALA A 71 1.31 -2.25 13.43
N LYS A 72 1.90 -3.42 13.54
CA LYS A 72 3.25 -3.62 14.10
C LYS A 72 4.19 -4.08 12.99
N MET A 73 5.25 -3.34 12.75
CA MET A 73 6.33 -3.72 11.84
C MET A 73 7.47 -4.37 12.64
N LYS A 74 8.02 -5.47 12.11
CA LYS A 74 9.16 -6.17 12.70
C LYS A 74 10.11 -6.60 11.59
N ILE A 75 11.40 -6.44 11.83
CA ILE A 75 12.44 -7.06 11.00
C ILE A 75 12.75 -8.44 11.60
N LYS A 76 12.68 -9.49 10.78
CA LYS A 76 12.98 -10.88 11.17
C LYS A 76 14.03 -11.48 10.25
N ASN A 77 14.86 -12.35 10.80
CA ASN A 77 15.69 -13.25 10.02
C ASN A 77 14.91 -14.56 9.81
N LYS A 78 14.73 -14.97 8.55
CA LYS A 78 14.13 -16.24 8.15
C LYS A 78 15.07 -16.92 7.16
N ASP A 79 15.54 -18.13 7.47
CA ASP A 79 16.34 -18.96 6.57
C ASP A 79 17.53 -18.22 5.93
N LYS A 80 18.31 -17.50 6.76
CA LYS A 80 19.45 -16.64 6.37
C LYS A 80 19.10 -15.36 5.59
N SER A 81 17.81 -15.05 5.41
CA SER A 81 17.32 -13.81 4.79
C SER A 81 16.61 -12.87 5.78
N LYS A 82 16.81 -11.57 5.65
CA LYS A 82 16.09 -10.51 6.35
C LYS A 82 14.75 -10.25 5.66
N CYS A 83 13.69 -10.20 6.46
CA CYS A 83 12.36 -9.82 5.98
C CYS A 83 11.70 -8.82 6.93
N ILE A 84 10.86 -7.97 6.35
CA ILE A 84 10.00 -7.04 7.06
C ILE A 84 8.62 -7.68 7.17
N GLU A 85 8.19 -7.99 8.38
CA GLU A 85 6.86 -8.48 8.70
C GLU A 85 6.00 -7.34 9.23
N TRP A 86 4.86 -7.13 8.58
CA TRP A 86 3.77 -6.29 9.05
C TRP A 86 2.66 -7.15 9.63
N ILE A 87 2.20 -6.81 10.83
CA ILE A 87 1.07 -7.46 11.50
C ILE A 87 -0.02 -6.42 11.70
N CYS A 88 -1.22 -6.65 11.16
CA CYS A 88 -2.36 -5.76 11.37
C CYS A 88 -2.93 -5.92 12.79
N ASN A 89 -3.08 -4.82 13.52
CA ASN A 89 -3.62 -4.84 14.89
C ASN A 89 -5.14 -5.12 14.91
N THR A 90 -5.85 -4.81 13.82
CA THR A 90 -7.30 -5.02 13.73
C THR A 90 -7.70 -6.47 13.45
N CYS A 91 -6.99 -7.17 12.54
CA CYS A 91 -7.40 -8.51 12.09
C CYS A 91 -6.29 -9.58 12.16
N GLY A 92 -5.13 -9.25 12.74
CA GLY A 92 -3.99 -10.16 12.95
C GLY A 92 -3.28 -10.64 11.68
N THR A 93 -3.72 -10.18 10.50
CA THR A 93 -3.19 -10.64 9.22
C THR A 93 -1.77 -10.15 8.98
N LYS A 94 -0.90 -11.05 8.53
CA LYS A 94 0.52 -10.77 8.29
C LYS A 94 0.82 -10.51 6.82
N LYS A 95 1.73 -9.58 6.55
CA LYS A 95 2.37 -9.34 5.25
C LYS A 95 3.88 -9.35 5.46
N VAL A 96 4.60 -10.06 4.61
CA VAL A 96 6.05 -10.21 4.71
C VAL A 96 6.66 -9.73 3.41
N PHE A 97 7.70 -8.93 3.50
CA PHE A 97 8.48 -8.44 2.37
C PHE A 97 9.95 -8.79 2.58
N PRO A 98 10.66 -9.25 1.53
CA PRO A 98 12.09 -9.46 1.63
C PRO A 98 12.82 -8.11 1.79
N ALA A 99 13.90 -8.11 2.55
CA ALA A 99 14.69 -6.92 2.89
C ALA A 99 16.18 -7.26 3.03
N ASP A 100 16.66 -8.24 2.26
CA ASP A 100 18.08 -8.57 2.19
C ASP A 100 18.87 -7.42 1.55
N LYS A 101 20.08 -7.17 2.05
CA LYS A 101 20.97 -6.16 1.46
C LYS A 101 21.66 -6.67 0.19
N ASP A 102 21.82 -7.98 0.07
CA ASP A 102 22.61 -8.62 -1.00
C ASP A 102 21.81 -8.80 -2.31
N LYS A 103 20.51 -8.45 -2.31
CA LYS A 103 19.61 -8.66 -3.45
C LYS A 103 18.91 -7.36 -3.83
N ASP A 104 18.70 -7.18 -5.12
CA ASP A 104 17.86 -6.10 -5.62
C ASP A 104 16.37 -6.44 -5.43
N HIS A 105 15.72 -5.75 -4.50
CA HIS A 105 14.29 -5.89 -4.19
C HIS A 105 13.43 -4.75 -4.77
N ARG A 106 14.01 -3.92 -5.65
CA ARG A 106 13.26 -2.84 -6.30
C ARG A 106 12.11 -3.39 -7.12
N VAL A 107 10.94 -2.76 -7.00
CA VAL A 107 9.80 -3.09 -7.88
C VAL A 107 10.03 -2.50 -9.26
N TRP A 108 9.39 -3.07 -10.29
CA TRP A 108 9.50 -2.58 -11.67
C TRP A 108 9.33 -1.05 -11.78
N LEU A 109 8.34 -0.50 -11.08
CA LEU A 109 8.03 0.94 -11.07
C LEU A 109 9.11 1.84 -10.46
N GLU A 110 10.04 1.30 -9.67
CA GLU A 110 11.16 2.05 -9.08
C GLU A 110 12.38 2.08 -10.01
N ARG A 111 12.34 1.36 -11.14
CA ARG A 111 13.41 1.35 -12.12
C ARG A 111 13.28 2.53 -13.08
N PRO A 112 14.37 3.22 -13.44
CA PRO A 112 14.30 4.38 -14.31
C PRO A 112 13.76 4.04 -15.69
N GLU A 113 13.99 2.83 -16.19
CA GLU A 113 13.50 2.38 -17.50
C GLU A 113 11.99 2.13 -17.53
N ALA A 114 11.32 2.07 -16.37
CA ALA A 114 9.88 1.90 -16.29
C ALA A 114 9.11 3.24 -16.40
N VAL A 115 9.81 4.37 -16.35
CA VAL A 115 9.22 5.71 -16.40
C VAL A 115 9.18 6.18 -17.84
N GLU A 116 7.98 6.19 -18.42
CA GLU A 116 7.76 6.69 -19.80
C GLU A 116 7.65 8.22 -19.84
N GLU A 117 6.98 8.82 -18.86
CA GLU A 117 6.69 10.26 -18.83
C GLU A 117 6.53 10.73 -17.37
N VAL A 118 7.19 11.83 -17.01
CA VAL A 118 7.00 12.52 -15.72
C VAL A 118 6.10 13.72 -15.97
N ILE A 119 4.93 13.73 -15.34
CA ILE A 119 3.98 14.84 -15.45
C ILE A 119 4.34 15.85 -14.37
N ASN A 120 4.88 17.00 -14.79
CA ASN A 120 5.14 18.16 -13.94
C ASN A 120 3.88 19.01 -13.73
#